data_AF-A0A2G8RLQ7-F1
#
_entry.id   AF-A0A2G8RLQ7-F1
#
_cell.length_a   1.000
_cell.length_b   1.000
_cell.length_c   1.000
_cell.angle_alpha   90.00
_cell.angle_beta   90.00
_cell.angle_gamma   90.00
#
_symmetry.space_group_name_H-M   'P 1'
#
loop_
_entity.id
_entity.type
_entity.pdbx_description
1 polymer ?
#
loop_
_entity_poly.entity_id
_entity_poly.type
_entity_poly.pdbx_seq_one_letter_code
_entity_poly.pdbx_strand_id
1 'polypeptide(L)'
;METCAKKWDESMLTPLREWMAEKVVPWMVMPYARGARSGEEARSMLQGVGSRFDYHVCKTLCDLRTQEIFDIIIDYPDSQPALQDLKECLIRVDQRNDLVMTLRKANKKRLLHPGADTKDILTQYVSIIRCLRMIDPPGVLLYKVADPIRKYLRERPDTIRCIVASLVGDGESGDSLVNENEPIQPLQQRQADDFVDPNWEPEPIDAGPDFRTNKPTDVISTLVSIYDSKDLFVKELQVLLAQRLLAVTDGNYERERRNIEILKIRFGEAALQVCEVMLRDMTDSRRIDQHVQQKKTMPMHPTIVSRHFWPPLQTGSFNMPGQFKEIQDAYAGEFHTFKPDKKLYWLPHLGTISLEIELQDRTVNAEVPPLEAAVIELFSTKGAVCLFAKSANIGKLTVSIDMWDVSALVAEIKVDKAPVLKALMTWVDLGVLKEEDATRYKLLEVAEDAPAGTKTVTRQVIEDVPPILTVQQQQAEQMKVYWKFIEGMLTNLGALSLLRIQGMLKFANGYDRTIEQLAEFMEAARREGLVTVKDGMWKLHR
;
A
#
# COMPACT_ATOMS: atom_id res chain seq x y z
N MET A 1 29.89 23.76 -24.70
CA MET A 1 29.87 23.05 -23.40
C MET A 1 29.23 23.93 -22.33
N GLU A 2 29.82 25.08 -21.98
CA GLU A 2 29.27 26.00 -20.95
C GLU A 2 27.83 26.48 -21.24
N THR A 3 27.47 26.63 -22.51
CA THR A 3 26.11 27.04 -22.92
C THR A 3 25.07 25.93 -22.91
N CYS A 4 25.49 24.66 -22.92
CA CYS A 4 24.61 23.48 -23.03
C CYS A 4 24.40 22.76 -21.69
N ALA A 5 25.31 22.94 -20.73
CA ALA A 5 25.23 22.30 -19.42
C ALA A 5 23.99 22.78 -18.65
N LYS A 6 23.27 21.86 -18.01
CA LYS A 6 22.06 22.13 -17.21
C LYS A 6 20.93 22.91 -17.91
N LYS A 7 20.91 22.90 -19.24
CA LYS A 7 19.79 23.40 -20.04
C LYS A 7 19.11 22.23 -20.71
N TRP A 8 17.89 21.91 -20.29
CA TRP A 8 17.16 20.73 -20.74
C TRP A 8 15.84 21.04 -21.43
N ASP A 9 15.30 22.23 -21.18
CA ASP A 9 14.01 22.75 -21.64
C ASP A 9 13.95 23.02 -23.15
N GLU A 10 15.09 23.06 -23.83
CA GLU A 10 15.21 23.37 -25.26
C GLU A 10 16.18 22.40 -25.96
N SER A 11 15.94 22.16 -27.25
CA SER A 11 16.87 21.39 -28.10
C SER A 11 18.14 22.19 -28.35
N MET A 12 19.27 21.65 -27.89
CA MET A 12 20.60 22.22 -28.09
C MET A 12 21.29 21.65 -29.33
N LEU A 13 20.82 20.51 -29.86
CA LEU A 13 21.41 19.92 -31.06
C LEU A 13 21.20 20.78 -32.31
N THR A 14 20.01 21.39 -32.46
CA THR A 14 19.69 22.24 -33.62
C THR A 14 20.56 23.51 -33.66
N PRO A 15 20.64 24.33 -32.59
CA PRO A 15 21.55 25.48 -32.55
C PRO A 15 23.03 25.10 -32.75
N LEU A 16 23.46 23.93 -32.26
CA LEU A 16 24.84 23.47 -32.46
C LEU A 16 25.14 23.14 -33.92
N ARG A 17 24.18 22.57 -34.65
CA ARG A 17 24.31 22.30 -36.10
C ARG A 17 24.27 23.58 -36.92
N GLU A 18 23.43 24.54 -36.56
CA GLU A 18 23.40 25.86 -37.19
C GLU A 18 24.74 26.58 -36.98
N TRP A 19 25.25 26.60 -35.75
CA TRP A 19 26.58 27.15 -35.45
C TRP A 19 27.69 26.46 -36.25
N MET A 20 27.62 25.13 -36.39
CA MET A 20 28.56 24.38 -37.22
C MET A 20 28.48 24.83 -38.68
N ALA A 21 27.28 24.95 -39.24
CA ALA A 21 27.06 25.37 -40.61
C ALA A 21 27.52 26.82 -40.88
N GLU A 22 27.32 27.73 -39.93
CA GLU A 22 27.63 29.16 -40.10
C GLU A 22 29.08 29.53 -39.79
N LYS A 23 29.72 28.85 -38.83
CA LYS A 23 31.06 29.24 -38.35
C LYS A 23 32.12 28.21 -38.71
N VAL A 24 31.83 26.93 -38.48
CA VAL A 24 32.81 25.85 -38.64
C VAL A 24 32.98 25.48 -40.11
N VAL A 25 31.88 25.34 -40.87
CA VAL A 25 31.94 24.98 -42.30
C VAL A 25 32.71 26.03 -43.12
N PRO A 26 32.46 27.36 -42.99
CA PRO A 26 33.26 28.36 -43.70
C PRO A 26 34.73 28.35 -43.28
N TRP A 27 35.02 28.13 -42.00
CA TRP A 27 36.38 27.95 -41.53
C TRP A 27 37.04 26.69 -42.13
N MET A 28 36.30 25.58 -42.30
CA MET A 28 36.80 24.33 -42.89
C MET A 28 37.08 24.41 -44.39
N VAL A 29 36.36 25.27 -45.14
CA VAL A 29 36.64 25.54 -46.56
C VAL A 29 38.08 26.04 -46.74
N MET A 30 38.57 26.87 -45.81
CA MET A 30 39.88 27.51 -45.89
C MET A 30 41.08 26.55 -45.81
N PRO A 31 41.13 25.50 -44.98
CA PRO A 31 42.20 24.50 -44.99
C PRO A 31 41.90 23.26 -45.87
N TYR A 32 40.65 22.82 -45.98
CA TYR A 32 40.32 21.52 -46.62
C TYR A 32 39.82 21.62 -48.06
N ALA A 33 39.36 22.78 -48.51
CA ALA A 33 38.79 22.97 -49.85
C ALA A 33 39.49 24.09 -50.65
N ARG A 34 40.77 24.36 -50.40
CA ARG A 34 41.56 25.43 -51.06
C ARG A 34 41.60 25.35 -52.59
N GLY A 35 41.37 24.18 -53.16
CA GLY A 35 41.43 23.93 -54.60
C GLY A 35 40.07 23.81 -55.30
N ALA A 36 38.96 23.97 -54.58
CA ALA A 36 37.63 23.82 -55.15
C ALA A 36 37.31 24.98 -56.10
N ARG A 37 36.89 24.66 -57.33
CA ARG A 37 36.55 25.65 -58.36
C ARG A 37 35.05 25.95 -58.41
N SER A 38 34.23 25.09 -57.80
CA SER A 38 32.79 25.26 -57.64
C SER A 38 32.35 24.97 -56.21
N GLY A 39 31.18 25.49 -55.82
CA GLY A 39 30.57 25.20 -54.52
C GLY A 39 30.23 23.71 -54.32
N GLU A 40 30.00 22.96 -55.39
CA GLU A 40 29.74 21.51 -55.34
C GLU A 40 31.01 20.70 -55.11
N GLU A 41 32.13 21.08 -55.74
CA GLU A 41 33.44 20.46 -55.48
C GLU A 41 33.87 20.68 -54.02
N ALA A 42 33.66 21.89 -53.49
CA ALA A 42 33.94 22.19 -52.09
C ALA A 42 33.11 21.33 -51.13
N ARG A 43 31.81 21.13 -51.42
CA ARG A 43 30.94 20.25 -50.60
C ARG A 43 31.39 18.80 -50.64
N SER A 44 31.77 18.29 -51.81
CA SER A 44 32.28 16.91 -51.96
C SER A 44 33.58 16.70 -51.17
N MET A 45 34.52 17.64 -51.26
CA MET A 45 35.77 17.59 -50.49
C MET A 45 35.55 17.67 -48.97
N LEU A 46 34.53 18.41 -48.54
CA LEU A 46 34.19 18.60 -47.12
C LEU A 46 33.29 17.52 -46.55
N GLN A 47 32.64 16.70 -47.37
CA GLN A 47 31.65 15.71 -46.91
C GLN A 47 32.22 14.75 -45.86
N GLY A 48 33.43 14.24 -46.08
CA GLY A 48 34.08 13.30 -45.15
C GLY A 48 34.56 13.95 -43.85
N VAL A 49 34.94 15.23 -43.88
CA VAL A 49 35.37 15.96 -42.67
C VAL A 49 34.15 16.47 -41.90
N GLY A 50 33.11 16.91 -42.60
CA GLY A 50 31.84 17.34 -42.02
C GLY A 50 31.15 16.22 -41.25
N SER A 51 31.13 14.99 -41.78
CA SER A 51 30.58 13.84 -41.04
C SER A 51 31.36 13.51 -39.77
N ARG A 52 32.69 13.68 -39.76
CA ARG A 52 33.53 13.51 -38.56
C ARG A 52 33.27 14.59 -37.51
N PHE A 53 33.07 15.83 -37.92
CA PHE A 53 32.70 16.91 -37.00
C PHE A 53 31.29 16.74 -36.45
N ASP A 54 30.32 16.34 -37.27
CA ASP A 54 28.97 16.02 -36.82
C ASP A 54 28.99 14.87 -35.80
N TYR A 55 29.76 13.81 -36.07
CA TYR A 55 30.01 12.75 -35.10
C TYR A 55 30.62 13.29 -33.80
N HIS A 56 31.64 14.15 -33.87
CA HIS A 56 32.29 14.72 -32.69
C HIS A 56 31.34 15.61 -31.87
N VAL A 57 30.50 16.42 -32.53
CA VAL A 57 29.49 17.25 -31.87
C VAL A 57 28.43 16.38 -31.19
N CYS A 58 27.88 15.39 -31.90
CA CYS A 58 26.93 14.44 -31.33
C CYS A 58 27.53 13.69 -30.14
N LYS A 59 28.79 13.24 -30.24
CA LYS A 59 29.51 12.55 -29.16
C LYS A 59 29.70 13.44 -27.95
N THR A 60 30.17 14.67 -28.15
CA THR A 60 30.40 15.62 -27.04
C THR A 60 29.10 15.98 -26.32
N LEU A 61 28.00 16.16 -27.08
CA LEU A 61 26.68 16.43 -26.50
C LEU A 61 26.13 15.19 -25.77
N CYS A 62 26.31 14.00 -26.35
CA CYS A 62 25.91 12.73 -25.73
C CYS A 62 26.66 12.48 -24.41
N ASP A 63 27.97 12.73 -24.37
CA ASP A 63 28.79 12.63 -23.15
C ASP A 63 28.28 13.55 -22.05
N LEU A 64 27.99 14.81 -22.38
CA LEU A 64 27.45 15.78 -21.43
C LEU A 64 26.08 15.34 -20.90
N ARG A 65 25.15 14.98 -21.80
CA ARG A 65 23.80 14.53 -21.43
C ARG A 65 23.81 13.21 -20.66
N THR A 66 24.76 12.33 -20.95
CA THR A 66 24.96 11.08 -20.20
C THR A 66 25.40 11.34 -18.77
N GLN A 67 26.22 12.37 -18.52
CA GLN A 67 26.61 12.76 -17.16
C GLN A 67 25.45 13.37 -16.37
N GLU A 68 24.58 14.14 -17.05
CA GLU A 68 23.43 14.82 -16.46
C GLU A 68 22.14 13.96 -16.46
N ILE A 69 22.18 12.73 -17.01
CA ILE A 69 20.99 11.92 -17.32
C ILE A 69 20.06 11.71 -16.13
N PHE A 70 20.60 11.55 -14.93
CA PHE A 70 19.79 11.35 -13.74
C PHE A 70 18.94 12.58 -13.41
N ASP A 71 19.53 13.77 -13.55
CA ASP A 71 18.83 15.04 -13.27
C ASP A 71 17.85 15.38 -14.41
N ILE A 72 18.22 15.07 -15.66
CA ILE A 72 17.31 15.15 -16.82
C ILE A 72 16.04 14.31 -16.57
N ILE A 73 16.17 13.09 -16.05
CA ILE A 73 15.01 12.23 -15.79
C ILE A 73 14.15 12.76 -14.63
N ILE A 74 14.76 13.41 -13.62
CA ILE A 74 14.01 14.04 -12.52
C ILE A 74 13.17 15.21 -13.05
N ASP A 75 13.72 15.99 -13.96
CA ASP A 75 13.09 17.20 -14.52
C ASP A 75 12.09 16.90 -15.65
N TYR A 76 11.82 15.62 -15.93
CA TYR A 76 10.77 15.22 -16.88
C TYR A 76 9.39 15.54 -16.28
N PRO A 77 8.48 16.22 -17.01
CA PRO A 77 8.38 16.30 -18.47
C PRO A 77 9.07 17.50 -19.15
N ASP A 78 9.53 18.50 -18.40
CA ASP A 78 10.09 19.74 -18.98
C ASP A 78 11.39 19.48 -19.76
N SER A 79 12.16 18.48 -19.33
CA SER A 79 13.40 18.04 -19.97
C SER A 79 13.24 17.21 -21.26
N GLN A 80 12.02 17.08 -21.80
CA GLN A 80 11.73 16.28 -23.01
C GLN A 80 12.62 16.62 -24.23
N PRO A 81 12.94 17.89 -24.54
CA PRO A 81 13.81 18.23 -25.67
C PRO A 81 15.23 17.67 -25.54
N ALA A 82 15.81 17.67 -24.34
CA ALA A 82 17.12 17.07 -24.10
C ALA A 82 17.15 15.55 -24.33
N LEU A 83 16.03 14.86 -24.05
CA LEU A 83 15.89 13.43 -24.31
C LEU A 83 15.78 13.14 -25.81
N GLN A 84 15.15 14.03 -26.58
CA GLN A 84 15.08 13.93 -28.03
C GLN A 84 16.45 14.18 -28.68
N ASP A 85 17.22 15.15 -28.19
CA ASP A 85 18.60 15.38 -28.62
C ASP A 85 19.47 14.16 -28.34
N LEU A 86 19.35 13.58 -27.14
CA LEU A 86 20.09 12.39 -26.74
C LEU A 86 19.75 11.18 -27.63
N LYS A 87 18.48 11.00 -27.97
CA LYS A 87 18.02 9.98 -28.91
C LYS A 87 18.72 10.11 -30.26
N GLU A 88 18.73 11.31 -30.83
CA GLU A 88 19.35 11.53 -32.14
C GLU A 88 20.87 11.33 -32.08
N CYS A 89 21.52 11.78 -31.00
CA CYS A 89 22.96 11.59 -30.81
C CYS A 89 23.33 10.10 -30.68
N LEU A 90 22.53 9.30 -29.95
CA LEU A 90 22.78 7.86 -29.75
C LEU A 90 22.62 7.02 -31.02
N ILE A 91 21.86 7.49 -32.01
CA ILE A 91 21.79 6.81 -33.32
C ILE A 91 23.12 6.97 -34.07
N ARG A 92 23.82 8.09 -33.88
CA ARG A 92 25.08 8.41 -34.57
C ARG A 92 26.32 7.96 -33.83
N VAL A 93 26.22 7.75 -32.52
CA VAL A 93 27.35 7.48 -31.63
C VAL A 93 27.13 6.17 -30.87
N ASP A 94 28.16 5.33 -30.82
CA ASP A 94 28.15 4.06 -30.09
C ASP A 94 28.41 4.27 -28.59
N GLN A 95 27.45 4.87 -27.87
CA GLN A 95 27.56 5.22 -26.43
C GLN A 95 26.42 4.67 -25.57
N ARG A 96 25.62 3.75 -26.11
CA ARG A 96 24.49 3.11 -25.41
C ARG A 96 24.92 2.41 -24.12
N ASN A 97 26.07 1.73 -24.11
CA ASN A 97 26.58 1.03 -22.92
C ASN A 97 27.06 2.00 -21.83
N ASP A 98 27.75 3.09 -22.21
CA ASP A 98 28.23 4.11 -21.27
C ASP A 98 27.06 4.81 -20.56
N LEU A 99 25.97 5.07 -21.29
CA LEU A 99 24.72 5.58 -20.73
C LEU A 99 24.15 4.64 -19.65
N VAL A 100 24.07 3.34 -19.96
CA VAL A 100 23.57 2.32 -19.01
C VAL A 100 24.44 2.25 -17.76
N MET A 101 25.77 2.23 -17.91
CA MET A 101 26.70 2.16 -16.77
C MET A 101 26.59 3.41 -15.89
N THR A 102 26.54 4.59 -16.50
CA THR A 102 26.45 5.88 -15.79
C THR A 102 25.14 6.01 -15.04
N LEU A 103 24.01 5.69 -15.68
CA LEU A 103 22.70 5.75 -15.05
C LEU A 103 22.54 4.70 -13.95
N ARG A 104 23.03 3.46 -14.13
CA ARG A 104 23.04 2.44 -13.06
C ARG A 104 23.87 2.90 -11.85
N LYS A 105 25.02 3.54 -12.08
CA LYS A 105 25.86 4.09 -11.00
C LYS A 105 25.16 5.23 -10.26
N ALA A 106 24.49 6.13 -11.00
CA ALA A 106 23.71 7.21 -10.41
C ALA A 106 22.54 6.67 -9.57
N ASN A 107 21.76 5.72 -10.10
CA ASN A 107 20.65 5.08 -9.39
C ASN A 107 21.11 4.41 -8.09
N LYS A 108 22.20 3.65 -8.12
CA LYS A 108 22.77 3.02 -6.91
C LYS A 108 23.19 4.04 -5.85
N LYS A 109 23.71 5.20 -6.25
CA LYS A 109 24.22 6.21 -5.32
C LYS A 109 23.12 7.12 -4.75
N ARG A 110 22.15 7.50 -5.58
CA ARG A 110 21.19 8.58 -5.27
C ARG A 110 19.75 8.10 -5.03
N LEU A 111 19.38 6.92 -5.50
CA LEU A 111 18.00 6.42 -5.44
C LEU A 111 17.86 5.15 -4.59
N LEU A 112 18.73 4.17 -4.81
CA LEU A 112 18.66 2.84 -4.21
C LEU A 112 19.36 2.79 -2.85
N HIS A 113 18.91 3.62 -1.91
CA HIS A 113 19.42 3.64 -0.54
C HIS A 113 18.28 3.54 0.50
N PRO A 114 18.55 3.01 1.71
CA PRO A 114 17.50 2.77 2.70
C PRO A 114 16.69 4.02 3.11
N GLY A 115 17.30 5.21 3.06
CA GLY A 115 16.63 6.46 3.43
C GLY A 115 15.68 7.05 2.38
N ALA A 116 15.54 6.46 1.20
CA ALA A 116 14.58 6.91 0.19
C ALA A 116 13.22 6.28 0.46
N ASP A 117 12.14 7.03 0.32
CA ASP A 117 10.78 6.50 0.38
C ASP A 117 10.53 5.58 -0.82
N THR A 118 9.79 4.49 -0.60
CA THR A 118 9.35 3.58 -1.65
C THR A 118 8.51 4.31 -2.69
N LYS A 119 7.71 5.30 -2.28
CA LYS A 119 6.93 6.15 -3.19
C LYS A 119 7.83 6.91 -4.16
N ASP A 120 8.88 7.56 -3.67
CA ASP A 120 9.83 8.32 -4.49
C ASP A 120 10.63 7.42 -5.45
N ILE A 121 10.96 6.20 -5.02
CA ILE A 121 11.63 5.23 -5.89
C ILE A 121 10.70 4.83 -7.04
N LEU A 122 9.40 4.62 -6.77
CA LEU A 122 8.42 4.27 -7.77
C LEU A 122 8.15 5.43 -8.74
N THR A 123 7.97 6.67 -8.25
CA THR A 123 7.79 7.86 -9.11
C THR A 123 8.99 8.04 -10.04
N GLN A 124 10.22 7.98 -9.50
CA GLN A 124 11.42 8.08 -10.30
C GLN A 124 11.55 6.92 -11.30
N TYR A 125 11.18 5.69 -10.91
CA TYR A 125 11.22 4.54 -11.81
C TYR A 125 10.21 4.70 -12.97
N VAL A 126 9.03 5.26 -12.72
CA VAL A 126 8.07 5.62 -13.77
C VAL A 126 8.67 6.67 -14.73
N SER A 127 9.30 7.72 -14.21
CA SER A 127 10.01 8.72 -15.04
C SER A 127 11.14 8.07 -15.85
N ILE A 128 11.92 7.15 -15.27
CA ILE A 128 12.95 6.37 -15.98
C ILE A 128 12.33 5.56 -17.13
N ILE A 129 11.20 4.88 -16.89
CA ILE A 129 10.50 4.10 -17.93
C ILE A 129 10.09 5.02 -19.09
N ARG A 130 9.45 6.16 -18.78
CA ARG A 130 8.98 7.12 -19.79
C ARG A 130 10.15 7.71 -20.58
N CYS A 131 11.18 8.21 -19.91
CA CYS A 131 12.35 8.81 -20.55
C CYS A 131 13.11 7.81 -21.43
N LEU A 132 13.40 6.60 -20.93
CA LEU A 132 14.13 5.60 -21.70
C LEU A 132 13.35 5.05 -22.89
N ARG A 133 12.01 5.04 -22.84
CA ARG A 133 11.17 4.68 -24.00
C ARG A 133 11.17 5.74 -25.09
N MET A 134 11.29 7.01 -24.72
CA MET A 134 11.45 8.06 -25.73
C MET A 134 12.78 7.91 -26.47
N ILE A 135 13.86 7.63 -25.73
CA ILE A 135 15.21 7.43 -26.26
C ILE A 135 15.28 6.14 -27.09
N ASP A 136 14.78 5.03 -26.56
CA ASP A 136 14.90 3.68 -27.12
C ASP A 136 13.52 3.01 -27.14
N PRO A 137 12.72 3.21 -28.21
CA PRO A 137 11.38 2.64 -28.32
C PRO A 137 11.31 1.12 -28.13
N PRO A 138 12.28 0.30 -28.60
CA PRO A 138 12.30 -1.13 -28.30
C PRO A 138 12.44 -1.45 -26.80
N GLY A 139 13.07 -0.57 -26.01
CA GLY A 139 13.20 -0.73 -24.55
C GLY A 139 14.38 -1.60 -24.10
N VAL A 140 15.38 -1.83 -24.95
CA VAL A 140 16.61 -2.57 -24.62
C VAL A 140 17.39 -1.86 -23.51
N LEU A 141 17.51 -0.52 -23.58
CA LEU A 141 18.16 0.28 -22.55
C LEU A 141 17.43 0.18 -21.20
N LEU A 142 16.10 0.23 -21.24
CA LEU A 142 15.26 0.10 -20.05
C LEU A 142 15.45 -1.27 -19.40
N TYR A 143 15.47 -2.35 -20.18
CA TYR A 143 15.71 -3.70 -19.66
C TYR A 143 17.03 -3.80 -18.90
N LYS A 144 18.11 -3.22 -19.46
CA LYS A 144 19.42 -3.18 -18.79
C LYS A 144 19.37 -2.30 -17.54
N VAL A 145 18.80 -1.10 -17.56
CA VAL A 145 18.83 -0.20 -16.40
C VAL A 145 17.89 -0.65 -15.27
N ALA A 146 16.78 -1.31 -15.60
CA ALA A 146 15.73 -1.62 -14.64
C ALA A 146 16.09 -2.73 -13.64
N ASP A 147 16.92 -3.71 -14.01
CA ASP A 147 17.16 -4.90 -13.17
C ASP A 147 17.59 -4.59 -11.71
N PRO A 148 18.58 -3.70 -11.44
CA PRO A 148 18.94 -3.32 -10.08
C PRO A 148 17.79 -2.64 -9.30
N ILE A 149 16.96 -1.86 -9.99
CA ILE A 149 15.81 -1.17 -9.38
C ILE A 149 14.73 -2.20 -9.00
N ARG A 150 14.43 -3.12 -9.92
CA ARG A 150 13.45 -4.20 -9.71
C ARG A 150 13.87 -5.10 -8.55
N LYS A 151 15.16 -5.47 -8.47
CA LYS A 151 15.68 -6.27 -7.36
C LYS A 151 15.47 -5.55 -6.01
N TYR A 152 15.83 -4.27 -5.94
CA TYR A 152 15.67 -3.48 -4.72
C TYR A 152 14.20 -3.32 -4.30
N LEU A 153 13.30 -3.08 -5.26
CA LEU A 153 11.86 -2.99 -5.03
C LEU A 153 11.23 -4.31 -4.56
N ARG A 154 11.74 -5.47 -5.02
CA ARG A 154 11.29 -6.79 -4.53
C ARG A 154 11.69 -7.06 -3.08
N GLU A 155 12.85 -6.56 -2.65
CA GLU A 155 13.34 -6.71 -1.28
C GLU A 155 12.52 -5.87 -0.28
N ARG A 156 11.88 -4.79 -0.75
CA ARG A 156 11.02 -3.94 0.07
C ARG A 156 9.60 -4.51 0.19
N PRO A 157 9.09 -4.71 1.42
CA PRO A 157 7.82 -5.41 1.64
C PRO A 157 6.58 -4.50 1.43
N ASP A 158 6.77 -3.18 1.41
CA ASP A 158 5.76 -2.14 1.26
C ASP A 158 5.52 -1.71 -0.21
N THR A 159 6.39 -2.15 -1.13
CA THR A 159 6.33 -1.81 -2.56
C THR A 159 4.97 -2.13 -3.20
N ILE A 160 4.44 -3.33 -2.98
CA ILE A 160 3.17 -3.76 -3.59
C ILE A 160 2.04 -2.85 -3.11
N ARG A 161 1.99 -2.54 -1.81
CA ARG A 161 0.98 -1.65 -1.23
C ARG A 161 1.07 -0.26 -1.84
N CYS A 162 2.27 0.29 -2.04
CA CYS A 162 2.46 1.60 -2.68
C CYS A 162 1.99 1.59 -4.14
N ILE A 163 2.31 0.55 -4.91
CA ILE A 163 1.88 0.41 -6.31
C ILE A 163 0.34 0.33 -6.38
N VAL A 164 -0.28 -0.49 -5.53
CA VAL A 164 -1.74 -0.67 -5.48
C VAL A 164 -2.42 0.63 -5.04
N ALA A 165 -1.91 1.31 -4.02
CA ALA A 165 -2.44 2.60 -3.56
C ALA A 165 -2.41 3.64 -4.68
N SER A 166 -1.30 3.73 -5.41
CA SER A 166 -1.21 4.63 -6.57
C SER A 166 -2.16 4.24 -7.70
N LEU A 167 -2.41 2.95 -7.92
CA LEU A 167 -3.30 2.48 -8.99
C LEU A 167 -4.78 2.73 -8.69
N VAL A 168 -5.17 2.68 -7.40
CA VAL A 168 -6.53 2.98 -6.94
C VAL A 168 -6.71 4.50 -6.74
N GLY A 169 -5.63 5.28 -6.69
CA GLY A 169 -5.65 6.73 -6.56
C GLY A 169 -6.07 7.17 -5.16
N ASP A 170 -5.16 7.78 -4.41
CA ASP A 170 -5.53 8.55 -3.22
C ASP A 170 -6.08 9.90 -3.70
N GLY A 171 -7.36 10.13 -3.44
CA GLY A 171 -8.16 11.20 -4.05
C GLY A 171 -7.80 12.63 -3.67
N GLU A 172 -6.61 12.89 -3.13
CA GLU A 172 -6.19 14.21 -2.65
C GLU A 172 -4.85 14.68 -3.21
N SER A 173 -4.01 13.76 -3.69
CA SER A 173 -2.76 14.10 -4.36
C SER A 173 -2.92 13.71 -5.82
N GLY A 174 -2.83 14.66 -6.76
CA GLY A 174 -2.79 14.41 -8.21
C GLY A 174 -1.58 13.60 -8.69
N ASP A 175 -1.07 12.71 -7.86
CA ASP A 175 0.14 11.93 -7.95
C ASP A 175 -0.21 10.47 -8.32
N SER A 176 -1.11 10.33 -9.29
CA SER A 176 -1.28 9.05 -9.96
C SER A 176 0.00 8.79 -10.76
N LEU A 177 0.74 7.74 -10.41
CA LEU A 177 1.90 7.24 -11.18
C LEU A 177 1.55 6.92 -12.65
N VAL A 178 0.27 6.92 -12.98
CA VAL A 178 -0.29 6.55 -14.28
C VAL A 178 -1.02 7.77 -14.83
N ASN A 179 -0.65 8.20 -16.03
CA ASN A 179 -1.38 9.25 -16.71
C ASN A 179 -2.79 8.73 -17.04
N GLU A 180 -3.84 9.46 -16.67
CA GLU A 180 -5.24 9.09 -16.96
C GLU A 180 -5.50 8.89 -18.47
N ASN A 181 -4.62 9.41 -19.32
CA ASN A 181 -4.69 9.34 -20.79
C ASN A 181 -3.99 8.10 -21.40
N GLU A 182 -3.33 7.24 -20.61
CA GLU A 182 -2.78 5.98 -21.14
C GLU A 182 -3.92 5.00 -21.47
N PRO A 183 -3.95 4.39 -22.68
CA PRO A 183 -4.97 3.42 -23.02
C PRO A 183 -4.89 2.25 -22.06
N ILE A 184 -6.00 1.90 -21.40
CA ILE A 184 -6.05 0.82 -20.43
C ILE A 184 -5.93 -0.51 -21.17
N GLN A 185 -4.72 -1.09 -21.19
CA GLN A 185 -4.51 -2.40 -21.80
C GLN A 185 -4.57 -3.51 -20.74
N PRO A 186 -5.15 -4.68 -21.07
CA PRO A 186 -5.06 -5.85 -20.21
C PRO A 186 -3.59 -6.19 -19.91
N LEU A 187 -3.30 -6.62 -18.68
CA LEU A 187 -1.98 -7.14 -18.28
C LEU A 187 -1.78 -8.46 -19.01
N GLN A 188 -1.38 -8.36 -20.28
CA GLN A 188 -1.29 -9.46 -21.22
C GLN A 188 -0.61 -10.66 -20.55
N GLN A 189 -1.33 -11.79 -20.51
CA GLN A 189 -0.67 -13.09 -20.54
C GLN A 189 0.21 -13.07 -21.79
N ARG A 190 1.47 -13.53 -21.68
CA ARG A 190 2.42 -13.68 -22.79
C ARG A 190 1.64 -14.10 -24.04
N GLN A 191 1.37 -13.16 -24.94
CA GLN A 191 0.72 -13.51 -26.20
C GLN A 191 1.70 -14.46 -26.89
N ALA A 192 1.20 -15.60 -27.35
CA ALA A 192 1.97 -16.43 -28.27
C ALA A 192 2.45 -15.51 -29.39
N ASP A 193 3.74 -15.61 -29.72
CA ASP A 193 4.34 -14.79 -30.78
C ASP A 193 3.44 -14.90 -32.02
N ASP A 194 2.87 -13.77 -32.44
CA ASP A 194 2.05 -13.73 -33.65
C ASP A 194 3.01 -13.83 -34.83
N PHE A 195 3.32 -15.06 -35.23
CA PHE A 195 4.26 -15.37 -36.31
C PHE A 195 3.84 -14.79 -37.67
N VAL A 196 2.67 -14.14 -37.75
CA VAL A 196 2.12 -13.51 -38.96
C VAL A 196 2.09 -11.99 -38.85
N ASP A 197 2.65 -11.38 -37.79
CA ASP A 197 2.66 -9.92 -37.61
C ASP A 197 3.43 -9.21 -38.75
N PRO A 198 2.78 -8.43 -39.62
CA PRO A 198 3.44 -7.72 -40.74
C PRO A 198 4.42 -6.63 -40.27
N ASN A 199 4.33 -6.22 -39.00
CA ASN A 199 5.16 -5.17 -38.40
C ASN A 199 6.25 -5.76 -37.50
N TRP A 200 6.55 -7.06 -37.62
CA TRP A 200 7.62 -7.69 -36.88
C TRP A 200 9.00 -7.17 -37.33
N GLU A 201 9.78 -6.69 -36.37
CA GLU A 201 11.17 -6.29 -36.57
C GLU A 201 12.10 -7.21 -35.76
N PRO A 202 13.25 -7.63 -36.31
CA PRO A 202 14.20 -8.46 -35.58
C PRO A 202 14.78 -7.70 -34.39
N GLU A 203 15.15 -8.46 -33.36
CA GLU A 203 15.71 -7.87 -32.14
C GLU A 203 17.05 -7.17 -32.42
N PRO A 204 17.28 -5.99 -31.82
CA PRO A 204 18.57 -5.30 -31.92
C PRO A 204 19.73 -6.17 -31.44
N ILE A 205 20.90 -6.03 -32.06
CA ILE A 205 22.12 -6.78 -31.70
C ILE A 205 22.60 -6.58 -30.24
N ASP A 206 22.16 -5.50 -29.59
CA ASP A 206 22.50 -5.18 -28.20
C ASP A 206 21.49 -5.73 -27.19
N ALA A 207 20.44 -6.41 -27.65
CA ALA A 207 19.48 -7.13 -26.83
C ALA A 207 20.17 -8.33 -26.14
N GLY A 208 19.86 -8.53 -24.86
CA GLY A 208 20.32 -9.72 -24.13
C GLY A 208 19.51 -10.96 -24.53
N PRO A 209 19.99 -12.18 -24.22
CA PRO A 209 19.30 -13.43 -24.59
C PRO A 209 17.90 -13.59 -24.00
N ASP A 210 17.61 -12.88 -22.91
CA ASP A 210 16.31 -12.88 -22.21
C ASP A 210 15.39 -11.72 -22.64
N PHE A 211 15.90 -10.80 -23.46
CA PHE A 211 15.09 -9.72 -23.98
C PHE A 211 14.14 -10.27 -25.05
N ARG A 212 12.90 -9.81 -25.04
CA ARG A 212 11.95 -10.06 -26.12
C ARG A 212 11.31 -8.74 -26.50
N THR A 213 11.30 -8.43 -27.80
CA THR A 213 10.56 -7.30 -28.35
C THR A 213 9.06 -7.56 -28.26
N ASN A 214 8.49 -7.42 -27.06
CA ASN A 214 7.05 -7.33 -26.92
C ASN A 214 6.60 -5.89 -27.19
N LYS A 215 5.42 -5.73 -27.76
CA LYS A 215 4.73 -4.43 -27.96
C LYS A 215 4.87 -3.55 -26.70
N PRO A 216 4.99 -2.22 -26.84
CA PRO A 216 5.25 -1.32 -25.71
C PRO A 216 4.26 -1.57 -24.59
N THR A 217 4.72 -2.21 -23.52
CA THR A 217 3.88 -2.67 -22.41
C THR A 217 3.58 -1.50 -21.49
N ASP A 218 2.34 -1.21 -21.05
CA ASP A 218 2.06 -0.06 -20.17
C ASP A 218 3.02 0.03 -18.95
N VAL A 219 3.22 1.23 -18.40
CA VAL A 219 4.04 1.42 -17.19
C VAL A 219 3.61 0.48 -16.06
N ILE A 220 2.30 0.33 -15.86
CA ILE A 220 1.73 -0.58 -14.86
C ILE A 220 2.10 -2.03 -15.15
N SER A 221 2.04 -2.46 -16.41
CA SER A 221 2.44 -3.83 -16.75
C SER A 221 3.92 -4.09 -16.46
N THR A 222 4.77 -3.07 -16.64
CA THR A 222 6.18 -3.12 -16.27
C THR A 222 6.36 -3.20 -14.76
N LEU A 223 5.56 -2.48 -13.96
CA LEU A 223 5.55 -2.54 -12.49
C LEU A 223 5.05 -3.89 -11.97
N VAL A 224 3.97 -4.43 -12.55
CA VAL A 224 3.43 -5.74 -12.15
C VAL A 224 4.39 -6.87 -12.53
N SER A 225 5.11 -6.75 -13.66
CA SER A 225 6.11 -7.74 -14.11
C SER A 225 7.33 -7.87 -13.17
N ILE A 226 7.48 -6.99 -12.19
CA ILE A 226 8.52 -7.11 -11.16
C ILE A 226 8.31 -8.39 -10.34
N TYR A 227 7.06 -8.83 -10.18
CA TYR A 227 6.69 -10.01 -9.42
C TYR A 227 6.14 -11.11 -10.32
N ASP A 228 6.45 -12.36 -9.98
CA ASP A 228 6.06 -13.53 -10.77
C ASP A 228 4.58 -13.91 -10.60
N SER A 229 3.97 -13.57 -9.46
CA SER A 229 2.56 -13.86 -9.15
C SER A 229 1.73 -12.59 -9.07
N LYS A 230 0.61 -12.60 -9.81
CA LYS A 230 -0.44 -11.57 -9.73
C LYS A 230 -1.29 -11.70 -8.46
N ASP A 231 -1.24 -12.83 -7.76
CA ASP A 231 -2.10 -13.09 -6.60
C ASP A 231 -1.73 -12.23 -5.40
N LEU A 232 -0.45 -11.87 -5.26
CA LEU A 232 0.01 -10.95 -4.21
C LEU A 232 -0.59 -9.55 -4.37
N PHE A 233 -0.65 -9.06 -5.62
CA PHE A 233 -1.31 -7.78 -5.92
C PHE A 233 -2.80 -7.82 -5.61
N VAL A 234 -3.47 -8.92 -5.96
CA VAL A 234 -4.91 -9.09 -5.71
C VAL A 234 -5.20 -9.12 -4.20
N LYS A 235 -4.40 -9.84 -3.40
CA LYS A 235 -4.56 -9.88 -1.93
C LYS A 235 -4.35 -8.50 -1.29
N GLU A 236 -3.32 -7.77 -1.68
CA GLU A 236 -3.08 -6.40 -1.18
C GLU A 236 -4.18 -5.44 -1.62
N LEU A 237 -4.65 -5.56 -2.87
CA LEU A 237 -5.79 -4.79 -3.36
C LEU A 237 -7.07 -5.07 -2.56
N GLN A 238 -7.36 -6.33 -2.23
CA GLN A 238 -8.50 -6.68 -1.37
C GLN A 238 -8.39 -6.01 0.00
N VAL A 239 -7.21 -6.03 0.62
CA VAL A 239 -6.97 -5.37 1.92
C VAL A 239 -7.15 -3.86 1.82
N LEU A 240 -6.57 -3.22 0.81
CA LEU A 240 -6.67 -1.77 0.61
C LEU A 240 -8.10 -1.33 0.31
N LEU A 241 -8.79 -2.06 -0.57
CA LEU A 241 -10.20 -1.78 -0.90
C LEU A 241 -11.07 -1.96 0.34
N ALA A 242 -10.88 -3.03 1.11
CA ALA A 242 -11.64 -3.26 2.34
C ALA A 242 -11.45 -2.08 3.33
N GLN A 243 -10.22 -1.57 3.49
CA GLN A 243 -9.93 -0.44 4.38
C GLN A 243 -10.65 0.82 3.92
N ARG A 244 -10.61 1.12 2.62
CA ARG A 244 -11.31 2.27 2.04
C ARG A 244 -12.82 2.15 2.18
N LEU A 245 -13.40 0.99 1.86
CA LEU A 245 -14.84 0.79 1.93
C LEU A 245 -15.40 0.92 3.34
N LEU A 246 -14.65 0.51 4.37
CA LEU A 246 -15.05 0.70 5.77
C LEU A 246 -14.87 2.14 6.25
N ALA A 247 -13.94 2.89 5.67
CA ALA A 247 -13.71 4.29 6.00
C ALA A 247 -14.73 5.25 5.34
N VAL A 248 -15.37 4.85 4.24
CA VAL A 248 -16.40 5.66 3.57
C VAL A 248 -17.68 5.69 4.42
N THR A 249 -17.94 6.84 5.05
CA THR A 249 -19.18 7.11 5.80
C THR A 249 -20.31 7.64 4.90
N ASP A 250 -19.97 8.31 3.79
CA ASP A 250 -20.91 9.09 2.99
C ASP A 250 -21.73 8.24 1.99
N GLY A 251 -21.42 6.94 1.92
CA GLY A 251 -22.10 5.98 1.03
C GLY A 251 -21.92 6.27 -0.46
N ASN A 252 -20.92 7.07 -0.84
CA ASN A 252 -20.52 7.30 -2.22
C ASN A 252 -19.40 6.34 -2.61
N TYR A 253 -19.75 5.25 -3.30
CA TYR A 253 -18.81 4.23 -3.75
C TYR A 253 -18.50 4.32 -5.26
N GLU A 254 -18.87 5.42 -5.93
CA GLU A 254 -18.68 5.56 -7.39
C GLU A 254 -17.20 5.57 -7.80
N ARG A 255 -16.34 6.14 -6.95
CA ARG A 255 -14.88 6.15 -7.18
C ARG A 255 -14.32 4.74 -7.12
N GLU A 256 -14.63 4.00 -6.06
CA GLU A 256 -14.19 2.63 -5.87
C GLU A 256 -14.74 1.72 -6.97
N ARG A 257 -15.98 1.94 -7.41
CA ARG A 257 -16.60 1.23 -8.54
C ARG A 257 -15.83 1.47 -9.85
N ARG A 258 -15.57 2.73 -10.20
CA ARG A 258 -14.78 3.09 -11.39
C ARG A 258 -13.38 2.47 -11.35
N ASN A 259 -12.74 2.48 -10.19
CA ASN A 259 -11.43 1.89 -10.01
C ASN A 259 -11.44 0.37 -10.25
N ILE A 260 -12.45 -0.35 -9.74
CA ILE A 260 -12.59 -1.79 -9.98
C ILE A 260 -12.83 -2.08 -11.46
N GLU A 261 -13.62 -1.27 -12.18
CA GLU A 261 -13.82 -1.43 -13.62
C GLU A 261 -12.51 -1.28 -14.42
N ILE A 262 -11.67 -0.30 -14.06
CA ILE A 262 -10.33 -0.14 -14.66
C ILE A 262 -9.46 -1.37 -14.36
N LEU A 263 -9.48 -1.83 -13.11
CA LEU A 263 -8.70 -2.98 -12.67
C LEU A 263 -9.17 -4.29 -13.32
N LYS A 264 -10.46 -4.43 -13.61
CA LYS A 264 -11.02 -5.58 -14.36
C LYS A 264 -10.43 -5.70 -15.75
N ILE A 265 -10.29 -4.58 -16.44
CA ILE A 265 -9.66 -4.57 -17.76
C ILE A 265 -8.21 -5.04 -17.63
N ARG A 266 -7.49 -4.62 -16.58
CA ARG A 266 -6.06 -4.94 -16.38
C ARG A 266 -5.81 -6.36 -15.88
N PHE A 267 -6.40 -6.79 -14.77
CA PHE A 267 -6.13 -8.07 -14.11
C PHE A 267 -7.05 -9.21 -14.57
N GLY A 268 -8.16 -8.90 -15.24
CA GLY A 268 -9.20 -9.84 -15.61
C GLY A 268 -10.30 -9.96 -14.54
N GLU A 269 -11.47 -10.41 -14.95
CA GLU A 269 -12.67 -10.45 -14.12
C GLU A 269 -12.60 -11.49 -13.00
N ALA A 270 -12.05 -12.67 -13.27
CA ALA A 270 -11.98 -13.76 -12.29
C ALA A 270 -11.16 -13.40 -11.03
N ALA A 271 -10.08 -12.63 -11.20
CA ALA A 271 -9.22 -12.21 -10.09
C ALA A 271 -9.90 -11.17 -9.17
N LEU A 272 -10.85 -10.39 -9.70
CA LEU A 272 -11.49 -9.28 -9.00
C LEU A 272 -12.91 -9.59 -8.50
N GLN A 273 -13.41 -10.79 -8.75
CA GLN A 273 -14.73 -11.23 -8.28
C GLN A 273 -14.93 -10.98 -6.77
N VAL A 274 -13.91 -11.21 -5.95
CA VAL A 274 -13.97 -10.98 -4.50
C VAL A 274 -14.18 -9.49 -4.18
N CYS A 275 -13.45 -8.60 -4.87
CA CYS A 275 -13.57 -7.15 -4.70
C CYS A 275 -14.96 -6.63 -5.13
N GLU A 276 -15.57 -7.23 -6.15
CA GLU A 276 -16.95 -6.90 -6.55
C GLU A 276 -17.98 -7.33 -5.52
N VAL A 277 -17.81 -8.52 -4.94
CA VAL A 277 -18.69 -8.98 -3.87
C VAL A 277 -18.59 -8.03 -2.68
N MET A 278 -17.40 -7.51 -2.35
CA MET A 278 -17.23 -6.51 -1.29
C MET A 278 -17.98 -5.20 -1.59
N LEU A 279 -17.92 -4.67 -2.82
CA LEU A 279 -18.71 -3.49 -3.21
C LEU A 279 -20.22 -3.75 -3.14
N ARG A 280 -20.63 -4.93 -3.59
CA ARG A 280 -22.03 -5.34 -3.52
C ARG A 280 -22.50 -5.44 -2.08
N ASP A 281 -21.67 -6.00 -1.19
CA ASP A 281 -21.97 -6.09 0.25
C ASP A 281 -22.20 -4.71 0.85
N MET A 282 -21.41 -3.69 0.51
CA MET A 282 -21.63 -2.31 0.99
C MET A 282 -22.95 -1.72 0.50
N THR A 283 -23.29 -1.96 -0.77
CA THR A 283 -24.56 -1.50 -1.35
C THR A 283 -25.76 -2.24 -0.72
N ASP A 284 -25.64 -3.55 -0.57
CA ASP A 284 -26.65 -4.41 0.06
C ASP A 284 -26.80 -4.06 1.56
N SER A 285 -25.71 -3.75 2.26
CA SER A 285 -25.72 -3.30 3.65
C SER A 285 -26.58 -2.05 3.83
N ARG A 286 -26.38 -1.03 2.99
CA ARG A 286 -27.17 0.21 3.03
C ARG A 286 -28.64 -0.06 2.76
N ARG A 287 -28.94 -0.92 1.78
CA ARG A 287 -30.31 -1.30 1.45
C ARG A 287 -30.99 -2.05 2.59
N ILE A 288 -30.26 -2.94 3.27
CA ILE A 288 -30.77 -3.68 4.43
C ILE A 288 -31.03 -2.73 5.59
N ASP A 289 -30.07 -1.86 5.91
CA ASP A 289 -30.22 -0.89 7.00
C ASP A 289 -31.43 0.02 6.78
N GLN A 290 -31.59 0.58 5.57
CA GLN A 290 -32.78 1.36 5.21
C GLN A 290 -34.09 0.59 5.41
N HIS A 291 -34.12 -0.70 5.08
CA HIS A 291 -35.33 -1.51 5.26
C HIS A 291 -35.64 -1.80 6.74
N VAL A 292 -34.61 -2.08 7.54
CA VAL A 292 -34.77 -2.30 8.98
C VAL A 292 -35.24 -1.00 9.66
N GLN A 293 -34.63 0.12 9.29
CA GLN A 293 -34.96 1.44 9.84
C GLN A 293 -36.37 1.94 9.49
N GLN A 294 -36.89 1.55 8.33
CA GLN A 294 -38.28 1.83 7.93
C GLN A 294 -39.31 1.11 8.82
N LYS A 295 -38.98 -0.07 9.35
CA LYS A 295 -39.88 -0.82 10.24
C LYS A 295 -39.80 -0.33 11.67
N LYS A 296 -38.57 -0.17 12.15
CA LYS A 296 -38.28 0.26 13.52
C LYS A 296 -37.10 1.20 13.48
N THR A 297 -37.37 2.49 13.69
CA THR A 297 -36.32 3.50 13.78
C THR A 297 -35.48 3.25 15.02
N MET A 298 -34.20 2.99 14.81
CA MET A 298 -33.20 2.69 15.84
C MET A 298 -31.98 3.59 15.62
N PRO A 299 -31.27 4.03 16.68
CA PRO A 299 -30.11 4.92 16.55
C PRO A 299 -28.83 4.21 16.05
N MET A 300 -28.95 3.00 15.49
CA MET A 300 -27.83 2.16 15.07
C MET A 300 -27.83 1.94 13.56
N HIS A 301 -26.71 2.25 12.91
CA HIS A 301 -26.49 2.02 11.48
C HIS A 301 -25.30 1.08 11.28
N PRO A 302 -25.51 -0.25 11.23
CA PRO A 302 -24.41 -1.19 11.10
C PRO A 302 -24.00 -1.43 9.65
N THR A 303 -22.70 -1.57 9.42
CA THR A 303 -22.15 -2.06 8.15
C THR A 303 -22.10 -3.59 8.17
N ILE A 304 -22.85 -4.22 7.27
CA ILE A 304 -23.03 -5.66 7.17
C ILE A 304 -22.18 -6.19 6.02
N VAL A 305 -21.16 -6.99 6.34
CA VAL A 305 -20.20 -7.54 5.38
C VAL A 305 -20.20 -9.06 5.37
N SER A 306 -19.86 -9.69 4.24
CA SER A 306 -19.76 -11.14 4.15
C SER A 306 -18.43 -11.67 4.71
N ARG A 307 -18.48 -12.71 5.55
CA ARG A 307 -17.29 -13.25 6.23
C ARG A 307 -16.23 -13.86 5.28
N HIS A 308 -16.65 -14.43 4.16
CA HIS A 308 -15.77 -15.25 3.30
C HIS A 308 -15.10 -14.43 2.19
N PHE A 309 -15.69 -13.31 1.79
CA PHE A 309 -15.18 -12.48 0.70
C PHE A 309 -14.44 -11.24 1.18
N TRP A 310 -14.44 -10.99 2.49
CA TRP A 310 -13.66 -9.91 3.09
C TRP A 310 -12.35 -10.45 3.66
N PRO A 311 -11.25 -9.68 3.57
CA PRO A 311 -10.05 -9.96 4.33
C PRO A 311 -10.37 -10.14 5.82
N PRO A 312 -9.59 -10.96 6.55
CA PRO A 312 -9.80 -11.15 7.98
C PRO A 312 -9.71 -9.81 8.72
N LEU A 313 -10.84 -9.44 9.31
CA LEU A 313 -10.94 -8.31 10.23
C LEU A 313 -10.29 -8.68 11.56
N GLN A 314 -9.85 -7.68 12.31
CA GLN A 314 -9.37 -7.90 13.67
C GLN A 314 -10.43 -8.63 14.49
N THR A 315 -9.99 -9.54 15.36
CA THR A 315 -10.87 -10.31 16.22
C THR A 315 -10.76 -9.78 17.64
N GLY A 316 -11.80 -9.08 18.06
CA GLY A 316 -11.99 -8.61 19.43
C GLY A 316 -13.43 -8.90 19.83
N SER A 317 -13.61 -9.76 20.82
CA SER A 317 -14.93 -10.03 21.38
C SER A 317 -15.00 -9.42 22.77
N PHE A 318 -15.98 -8.57 22.98
CA PHE A 318 -16.37 -8.14 24.31
C PHE A 318 -17.87 -7.95 24.36
N ASN A 319 -18.41 -7.99 25.56
CA ASN A 319 -19.85 -7.86 25.73
C ASN A 319 -20.19 -6.36 25.85
N MET A 320 -21.06 -5.87 24.96
CA MET A 320 -21.64 -4.54 25.14
C MET A 320 -22.58 -4.58 26.35
N PRO A 321 -22.48 -3.61 27.27
CA PRO A 321 -23.35 -3.52 28.45
C PRO A 321 -24.62 -2.70 28.18
N GLY A 322 -25.60 -2.88 29.07
CA GLY A 322 -26.79 -2.01 29.19
C GLY A 322 -27.55 -1.81 27.88
N GLN A 323 -27.84 -0.54 27.58
CA GLN A 323 -28.67 -0.13 26.45
C GLN A 323 -28.08 -0.53 25.09
N PHE A 324 -26.75 -0.54 24.95
CA PHE A 324 -26.10 -0.92 23.70
C PHE A 324 -26.40 -2.36 23.30
N LYS A 325 -26.48 -3.27 24.27
CA LYS A 325 -26.83 -4.67 24.01
C LYS A 325 -28.27 -4.80 23.55
N GLU A 326 -29.19 -4.09 24.19
CA GLU A 326 -30.61 -4.10 23.83
C GLU A 326 -30.83 -3.59 22.41
N ILE A 327 -30.12 -2.52 22.01
CA ILE A 327 -30.15 -1.97 20.65
C ILE A 327 -29.59 -2.99 19.64
N GLN A 328 -28.47 -3.65 19.95
CA GLN A 328 -27.89 -4.69 19.10
C GLN A 328 -28.83 -5.89 18.91
N ASP A 329 -29.43 -6.38 19.99
CA ASP A 329 -30.35 -7.51 19.97
C ASP A 329 -31.65 -7.16 19.23
N ALA A 330 -32.16 -5.93 19.41
CA ALA A 330 -33.32 -5.42 18.68
C ALA A 330 -33.06 -5.35 17.17
N TYR A 331 -31.92 -4.80 16.74
CA TYR A 331 -31.55 -4.75 15.33
C TYR A 331 -31.38 -6.16 14.76
N ALA A 332 -30.74 -7.07 15.50
CA ALA A 332 -30.56 -8.46 15.09
C ALA A 332 -31.88 -9.21 14.90
N GLY A 333 -32.88 -8.95 15.74
CA GLY A 333 -34.23 -9.52 15.61
C GLY A 333 -34.96 -9.06 14.34
N GLU A 334 -34.92 -7.77 14.04
CA GLU A 334 -35.51 -7.21 12.81
C GLU A 334 -34.78 -7.70 11.56
N PHE A 335 -33.44 -7.79 11.62
CA PHE A 335 -32.65 -8.35 10.53
C PHE A 335 -33.01 -9.82 10.26
N HIS A 336 -33.15 -10.64 11.30
CA HIS A 336 -33.52 -12.05 11.15
C HIS A 336 -34.92 -12.22 10.56
N THR A 337 -35.83 -11.30 10.89
CA THR A 337 -37.17 -11.25 10.27
C THR A 337 -37.10 -10.94 8.77
N PHE A 338 -36.16 -10.09 8.35
CA PHE A 338 -35.94 -9.77 6.94
C PHE A 338 -35.16 -10.87 6.18
N LYS A 339 -34.16 -11.48 6.80
CA LYS A 339 -33.33 -12.57 6.24
C LYS A 339 -33.26 -13.75 7.21
N PRO A 340 -34.25 -14.67 7.16
CA PRO A 340 -34.34 -15.78 8.11
C PRO A 340 -33.22 -16.83 7.94
N ASP A 341 -32.60 -16.88 6.78
CA ASP A 341 -31.47 -17.76 6.45
C ASP A 341 -30.12 -17.26 7.03
N LYS A 342 -30.09 -16.05 7.61
CA LYS A 342 -28.85 -15.41 8.06
C LYS A 342 -28.93 -14.99 9.53
N LYS A 343 -27.76 -14.98 10.17
CA LYS A 343 -27.57 -14.51 11.55
C LYS A 343 -26.42 -13.51 11.58
N LEU A 344 -26.60 -12.41 12.32
CA LEU A 344 -25.55 -11.42 12.52
C LEU A 344 -24.54 -11.89 13.56
N TYR A 345 -23.27 -11.60 13.29
CA TYR A 345 -22.18 -11.75 14.24
C TYR A 345 -21.51 -10.38 14.41
N TRP A 346 -21.61 -9.82 15.61
CA TRP A 346 -21.13 -8.48 15.91
C TRP A 346 -19.62 -8.46 16.10
N LEU A 347 -18.96 -7.42 15.58
CA LEU A 347 -17.56 -7.08 15.85
C LEU A 347 -17.54 -5.81 16.69
N PRO A 348 -17.76 -5.92 18.03
CA PRO A 348 -18.06 -4.78 18.87
C PRO A 348 -16.88 -3.81 19.04
N HIS A 349 -15.65 -4.24 18.77
CA HIS A 349 -14.46 -3.40 18.84
C HIS A 349 -14.27 -2.48 17.63
N LEU A 350 -15.06 -2.67 16.57
CA LEU A 350 -15.00 -1.85 15.35
C LEU A 350 -16.24 -0.96 15.28
N GLY A 351 -16.02 0.31 14.97
CA GLY A 351 -17.07 1.30 14.78
C GLY A 351 -16.83 2.57 15.60
N THR A 352 -17.78 3.49 15.49
CA THR A 352 -17.77 4.77 16.20
C THR A 352 -19.14 4.97 16.82
N ILE A 353 -19.19 5.44 18.06
CA ILE A 353 -20.44 5.74 18.77
C ILE A 353 -20.43 7.21 19.17
N SER A 354 -21.42 7.95 18.68
CA SER A 354 -21.68 9.32 19.12
C SER A 354 -22.57 9.25 20.37
N LEU A 355 -22.05 9.78 21.48
CA LEU A 355 -22.70 9.78 22.79
C LEU A 355 -23.01 11.21 23.22
N GLU A 356 -24.16 11.36 23.85
CA GLU A 356 -24.53 12.54 24.63
C GLU A 356 -24.65 12.11 26.09
N ILE A 357 -23.76 12.62 26.94
CA ILE A 357 -23.71 12.30 28.37
C ILE A 357 -24.26 13.49 29.14
N GLU A 358 -25.43 13.32 29.73
CA GLU A 358 -26.02 14.30 30.64
C GLU A 358 -25.48 14.09 32.06
N LEU A 359 -24.67 15.04 32.54
CA LEU A 359 -24.21 15.14 33.94
C LEU A 359 -25.07 16.17 34.68
N GLN A 360 -24.89 16.32 35.99
CA GLN A 360 -25.73 17.23 36.80
C GLN A 360 -25.53 18.70 36.46
N ASP A 361 -24.34 19.08 35.98
CA ASP A 361 -23.93 20.45 35.69
C ASP A 361 -23.80 20.75 34.18
N ARG A 362 -23.56 19.74 33.34
CA ARG A 362 -23.27 19.91 31.90
C ARG A 362 -23.66 18.70 31.06
N THR A 363 -23.81 18.93 29.75
CA THR A 363 -23.91 17.86 28.75
C THR A 363 -22.60 17.75 27.98
N VAL A 364 -22.08 16.53 27.83
CA VAL A 364 -20.83 16.24 27.11
C VAL A 364 -21.14 15.40 25.89
N ASN A 365 -20.88 15.95 24.71
CA ASN A 365 -20.99 15.23 23.44
C ASN A 365 -19.61 14.65 23.07
N ALA A 366 -19.54 13.35 22.85
CA ALA A 366 -18.30 12.65 22.53
C ALA A 366 -18.52 11.61 21.43
N GLU A 367 -17.62 11.58 20.45
CA GLU A 367 -17.52 10.49 19.47
C GLU A 367 -16.38 9.58 19.88
N VAL A 368 -16.73 8.36 20.28
CA VAL A 368 -15.78 7.42 20.89
C VAL A 368 -15.90 6.03 20.29
N PRO A 369 -14.81 5.24 20.27
CA PRO A 369 -14.87 3.81 20.02
C PRO A 369 -15.85 3.07 20.96
N PRO A 370 -16.47 1.96 20.52
CA PRO A 370 -17.44 1.22 21.31
C PRO A 370 -16.95 0.72 22.67
N LEU A 371 -15.65 0.45 22.82
CA LEU A 371 -15.09 0.02 24.10
C LEU A 371 -15.18 1.15 25.15
N GLU A 372 -14.91 2.38 24.74
CA GLU A 372 -15.01 3.57 25.59
C GLU A 372 -16.46 3.84 25.98
N ALA A 373 -17.38 3.70 25.02
CA ALA A 373 -18.82 3.76 25.28
C ALA A 373 -19.30 2.68 26.27
N ALA A 374 -18.82 1.45 26.12
CA ALA A 374 -19.15 0.35 27.03
C ALA A 374 -18.66 0.62 28.46
N VAL A 375 -17.46 1.18 28.62
CA VAL A 375 -16.93 1.54 29.94
C VAL A 375 -17.85 2.56 30.61
N ILE A 376 -18.23 3.65 29.95
CA ILE A 376 -19.05 4.70 30.59
C ILE A 376 -20.47 4.23 30.94
N GLU A 377 -21.09 3.36 30.13
CA GLU A 377 -22.40 2.77 30.43
C GLU A 377 -22.37 1.89 31.69
N LEU A 378 -21.24 1.24 32.00
CA LEU A 378 -21.07 0.52 33.27
C LEU A 378 -21.03 1.46 34.48
N PHE A 379 -20.46 2.66 34.33
CA PHE A 379 -20.54 3.70 35.37
C PHE A 379 -21.98 4.17 35.57
N SER A 380 -22.74 4.36 34.48
CA SER A 380 -24.17 4.73 34.52
C SER A 380 -25.03 3.68 35.26
N THR A 381 -24.89 2.41 34.88
CA THR A 381 -25.71 1.31 35.46
C THR A 381 -25.45 1.07 36.95
N LYS A 382 -24.19 1.19 37.43
CA LYS A 382 -23.92 1.11 38.87
C LYS A 382 -24.37 2.34 39.65
N GLY A 383 -24.29 3.54 39.07
CA GLY A 383 -24.84 4.76 39.66
C GLY A 383 -26.36 4.67 39.88
N ALA A 384 -27.09 4.13 38.89
CA ALA A 384 -28.54 3.98 38.93
C ALA A 384 -29.05 3.00 40.01
N VAL A 385 -28.37 1.88 40.24
CA VAL A 385 -28.71 0.93 41.32
C VAL A 385 -28.56 1.58 42.71
N CYS A 386 -27.70 2.57 42.85
CA CYS A 386 -27.45 3.23 44.12
C CYS A 386 -28.49 4.30 44.49
N LEU A 387 -29.10 4.98 43.51
CA LEU A 387 -30.18 5.95 43.75
C LEU A 387 -31.42 5.29 44.38
N PHE A 388 -31.74 4.05 44.01
CA PHE A 388 -32.80 3.28 44.64
C PHE A 388 -32.46 2.83 46.07
N ALA A 389 -31.19 2.52 46.36
CA ALA A 389 -30.75 2.11 47.70
C ALA A 389 -30.75 3.26 48.72
N LYS A 390 -30.57 4.52 48.28
CA LYS A 390 -30.66 5.71 49.17
C LYS A 390 -32.07 5.96 49.72
N SER A 391 -33.13 5.42 49.10
CA SER A 391 -34.52 5.53 49.58
C SER A 391 -34.84 4.55 50.72
N ALA A 392 -34.08 3.45 50.84
CA ALA A 392 -34.19 2.50 51.94
C ALA A 392 -33.21 2.88 53.05
N ASN A 393 -33.71 3.63 54.03
CA ASN A 393 -32.98 4.16 55.18
C ASN A 393 -32.37 3.04 56.07
N ILE A 394 -31.23 2.48 55.67
CA ILE A 394 -30.43 1.55 56.49
C ILE A 394 -29.05 2.18 56.69
N GLY A 395 -28.75 2.46 57.95
CA GLY A 395 -27.63 3.28 58.37
C GLY A 395 -26.24 2.74 58.00
N LYS A 396 -25.37 3.71 57.72
CA LYS A 396 -23.96 3.70 58.14
C LYS A 396 -23.08 2.61 57.52
N LEU A 397 -22.97 2.63 56.19
CA LEU A 397 -21.72 2.31 55.51
C LEU A 397 -21.59 3.22 54.28
N THR A 398 -20.88 4.34 54.44
CA THR A 398 -20.51 5.23 53.33
C THR A 398 -19.45 4.53 52.49
N VAL A 399 -19.85 3.53 51.70
CA VAL A 399 -19.04 3.07 50.58
C VAL A 399 -19.22 4.13 49.49
N SER A 400 -18.12 4.67 48.99
CA SER A 400 -18.07 5.52 47.80
C SER A 400 -18.45 4.66 46.59
N ILE A 401 -19.75 4.62 46.27
CA ILE A 401 -20.37 3.64 45.35
C ILE A 401 -20.24 4.03 43.85
N ASP A 402 -19.74 5.23 43.54
CA ASP A 402 -19.46 5.68 42.16
C ASP A 402 -18.02 5.35 41.69
N MET A 403 -17.44 4.30 42.28
CA MET A 403 -16.06 3.87 42.04
C MET A 403 -16.03 2.51 41.35
N TRP A 404 -15.22 2.43 40.29
CA TRP A 404 -14.90 1.17 39.63
C TRP A 404 -13.42 0.85 39.77
N ASP A 405 -13.14 -0.42 40.08
CA ASP A 405 -11.80 -0.98 40.00
C ASP A 405 -11.55 -1.51 38.57
N VAL A 406 -10.35 -1.29 38.06
CA VAL A 406 -9.92 -1.75 36.72
C VAL A 406 -10.07 -3.27 36.61
N SER A 407 -9.79 -4.04 37.66
CA SER A 407 -9.96 -5.50 37.61
C SER A 407 -11.43 -5.93 37.49
N ALA A 408 -12.35 -5.16 38.06
CA ALA A 408 -13.78 -5.43 37.95
C ALA A 408 -14.31 -5.08 36.55
N LEU A 409 -13.85 -3.98 35.95
CA LEU A 409 -14.17 -3.63 34.56
C LEU A 409 -13.65 -4.67 33.57
N VAL A 410 -12.41 -5.14 33.76
CA VAL A 410 -11.81 -6.23 32.95
C VAL A 410 -12.64 -7.51 33.03
N ALA A 411 -13.11 -7.88 34.23
CA ALA A 411 -13.93 -9.08 34.42
C ALA A 411 -15.32 -8.96 33.75
N GLU A 412 -15.95 -7.79 33.82
CA GLU A 412 -17.28 -7.54 33.28
C GLU A 412 -17.27 -7.47 31.75
N ILE A 413 -16.36 -6.67 31.19
CA ILE A 413 -16.24 -6.45 29.74
C ILE A 413 -15.57 -7.66 29.06
N LYS A 414 -14.78 -8.45 29.80
CA LYS A 414 -13.97 -9.59 29.34
C LYS A 414 -12.88 -9.18 28.34
N VAL A 415 -12.18 -8.10 28.65
CA VAL A 415 -11.13 -7.51 27.81
C VAL A 415 -9.85 -7.35 28.62
N ASP A 416 -8.70 -7.42 27.96
CA ASP A 416 -7.40 -7.21 28.59
C ASP A 416 -7.28 -5.84 29.28
N LYS A 417 -6.41 -5.76 30.29
CA LYS A 417 -6.23 -4.55 31.12
C LYS A 417 -5.82 -3.31 30.32
N ALA A 418 -4.95 -3.46 29.33
CA ALA A 418 -4.37 -2.34 28.59
C ALA A 418 -5.40 -1.48 27.82
N PRO A 419 -6.28 -2.03 26.97
CA PRO A 419 -7.30 -1.25 26.27
C PRO A 419 -8.36 -0.65 27.21
N VAL A 420 -8.67 -1.30 28.34
CA VAL A 420 -9.57 -0.73 29.37
C VAL A 420 -8.95 0.51 30.02
N LEU A 421 -7.66 0.47 30.35
CA LEU A 421 -6.95 1.65 30.88
C LEU A 421 -6.93 2.81 29.87
N LYS A 422 -6.67 2.50 28.59
CA LYS A 422 -6.72 3.52 27.52
C LYS A 422 -8.11 4.16 27.46
N ALA A 423 -9.17 3.35 27.52
CA ALA A 423 -10.54 3.84 27.49
C ALA A 423 -10.89 4.73 28.70
N LEU A 424 -10.43 4.34 29.90
CA LEU A 424 -10.61 5.15 31.11
C LEU A 424 -9.86 6.48 31.01
N MET A 425 -8.64 6.49 30.48
CA MET A 425 -7.86 7.71 30.26
C MET A 425 -8.58 8.67 29.31
N THR A 426 -9.21 8.18 28.24
CA THR A 426 -10.01 9.04 27.33
C THR A 426 -11.10 9.79 28.10
N TRP A 427 -11.80 9.12 29.02
CA TRP A 427 -12.84 9.75 29.83
C TRP A 427 -12.31 10.66 30.94
N VAL A 428 -11.10 10.39 31.45
CA VAL A 428 -10.39 11.32 32.35
C VAL A 428 -10.01 12.59 31.61
N ASP A 429 -9.51 12.48 30.37
CA ASP A 429 -9.15 13.62 29.52
C ASP A 429 -10.38 14.46 29.15
N LEU A 430 -11.54 13.82 28.92
CA LEU A 430 -12.83 14.49 28.72
C LEU A 430 -13.42 15.07 30.02
N GLY A 431 -12.75 14.85 31.17
CA GLY A 431 -13.15 15.35 32.48
C GLY A 431 -14.41 14.70 33.05
N VAL A 432 -14.81 13.53 32.52
CA VAL A 432 -15.97 12.76 33.00
C VAL A 432 -15.57 11.82 34.15
N LEU A 433 -14.34 11.31 34.14
CA LEU A 433 -13.80 10.45 35.20
C LEU A 433 -12.62 11.14 35.92
N LYS A 434 -12.38 10.74 37.17
CA LYS A 434 -11.19 11.11 37.95
C LYS A 434 -10.45 9.85 38.39
N GLU A 435 -9.13 9.86 38.20
CA GLU A 435 -8.25 8.85 38.77
C GLU A 435 -7.96 9.20 40.24
N GLU A 436 -8.34 8.34 41.18
CA GLU A 436 -7.95 8.47 42.59
C GLU A 436 -6.70 7.63 42.90
N ASP A 437 -6.67 6.40 42.39
CA ASP A 437 -5.54 5.47 42.50
C ASP A 437 -5.27 4.84 41.12
N ALA A 438 -4.08 4.27 40.93
CA ALA A 438 -3.68 3.55 39.70
C ALA A 438 -4.61 2.39 39.29
N THR A 439 -5.56 2.02 40.16
CA THR A 439 -6.56 0.97 39.91
C THR A 439 -8.00 1.43 40.09
N ARG A 440 -8.27 2.66 40.53
CA ARG A 440 -9.62 3.12 40.87
C ARG A 440 -9.98 4.44 40.21
N TYR A 441 -11.14 4.43 39.56
CA TYR A 441 -11.69 5.56 38.83
C TYR A 441 -13.07 5.90 39.38
N LYS A 442 -13.32 7.20 39.52
CA LYS A 442 -14.57 7.75 40.04
C LYS A 442 -15.27 8.57 38.97
N LEU A 443 -16.60 8.47 38.90
CA LEU A 443 -17.44 9.32 38.06
C LEU A 443 -17.54 10.74 38.65
N LEU A 444 -17.31 11.77 37.83
CA LEU A 444 -17.48 13.17 38.21
C LEU A 444 -18.83 13.69 37.69
N GLU A 445 -19.85 13.74 38.55
CA GLU A 445 -21.17 14.29 38.21
C GLU A 445 -21.19 15.83 38.14
N VAL A 446 -20.24 16.48 38.82
CA VAL A 446 -20.03 17.94 38.83
C VAL A 446 -18.55 18.19 38.57
N ALA A 447 -18.23 19.12 37.67
CA ALA A 447 -16.86 19.50 37.37
C ALA A 447 -16.18 20.12 38.60
N GLU A 448 -15.02 19.60 38.99
CA GLU A 448 -14.14 20.28 39.93
C GLU A 448 -13.39 21.41 39.21
N ASP A 449 -13.23 22.58 39.86
CA ASP A 449 -12.43 23.68 39.33
C ASP A 449 -11.01 23.18 39.01
N ALA A 450 -10.61 23.28 37.74
CA ALA A 450 -9.31 22.82 37.29
C ALA A 450 -8.19 23.56 38.05
N PRO A 451 -7.19 22.87 38.64
CA PRO A 451 -6.00 23.55 39.12
C PRO A 451 -5.34 24.26 37.92
N ALA A 452 -5.06 25.56 38.08
CA ALA A 452 -4.46 26.40 37.05
C ALA A 452 -3.14 25.79 36.54
N GLY A 453 -3.19 25.09 35.40
CA GLY A 453 -2.00 24.51 34.78
C GLY A 453 -2.22 23.38 33.77
N THR A 454 -3.36 22.69 33.79
CA THR A 454 -3.58 21.57 32.86
C THR A 454 -4.08 22.11 31.52
N LYS A 455 -3.15 22.31 30.58
CA LYS A 455 -3.51 22.54 29.17
C LYS A 455 -4.33 21.34 28.71
N THR A 456 -5.58 21.59 28.34
CA THR A 456 -6.40 20.66 27.54
C THR A 456 -5.64 20.39 26.25
N VAL A 457 -4.90 19.27 26.23
CA VAL A 457 -4.39 18.72 24.99
C VAL A 457 -5.63 18.14 24.30
N THR A 458 -6.21 18.89 23.36
CA THR A 458 -7.06 18.30 22.33
C THR A 458 -6.19 17.31 21.57
N ARG A 459 -6.16 16.06 22.04
CA ARG A 459 -5.58 14.97 21.28
C ARG A 459 -6.48 14.76 20.09
N GLN A 460 -5.91 14.94 18.89
CA GLN A 460 -6.54 14.54 17.65
C GLN A 460 -7.03 13.09 17.79
N VAL A 461 -8.24 12.86 17.28
CA VAL A 461 -8.91 11.57 17.18
C VAL A 461 -7.88 10.48 16.92
N ILE A 462 -7.91 9.47 17.78
CA ILE A 462 -7.01 8.32 17.85
C ILE A 462 -6.72 7.83 16.44
N GLU A 463 -5.43 7.68 16.10
CA GLU A 463 -4.97 6.95 14.91
C GLU A 463 -5.62 5.56 14.96
N ASP A 464 -6.70 5.38 14.19
CA ASP A 464 -7.46 4.15 14.15
C ASP A 464 -6.53 3.04 13.68
N VAL A 465 -6.32 2.04 14.53
CA VAL A 465 -5.65 0.82 14.08
C VAL A 465 -6.54 0.26 12.97
N PRO A 466 -6.01 0.05 11.75
CA PRO A 466 -6.84 -0.32 10.63
C PRO A 466 -7.61 -1.61 10.97
N PRO A 467 -8.93 -1.66 10.72
CA PRO A 467 -9.79 -2.76 11.11
C PRO A 467 -9.42 -4.09 10.44
N ILE A 468 -8.58 -4.04 9.41
CA ILE A 468 -8.17 -5.17 8.58
C ILE A 468 -6.70 -5.50 8.85
N LEU A 469 -6.43 -6.78 9.09
CA LEU A 469 -5.08 -7.29 9.24
C LEU A 469 -4.31 -7.12 7.93
N THR A 470 -3.09 -6.59 8.03
CA THR A 470 -2.18 -6.50 6.88
C THR A 470 -1.85 -7.89 6.36
N VAL A 471 -1.50 -8.02 5.07
CA VAL A 471 -1.13 -9.32 4.49
C VAL A 471 0.01 -9.97 5.27
N GLN A 472 0.97 -9.18 5.78
CA GLN A 472 2.06 -9.68 6.63
C GLN A 472 1.55 -10.29 7.94
N GLN A 473 0.61 -9.62 8.63
CA GLN A 473 0.00 -10.15 9.84
C GLN A 473 -0.81 -11.42 9.56
N GLN A 474 -1.56 -11.46 8.45
CA GLN A 474 -2.28 -12.66 8.03
C GLN A 474 -1.34 -13.83 7.78
N GLN A 475 -0.22 -13.59 7.11
CA GLN A 475 0.81 -14.60 6.90
C GLN A 475 1.39 -15.06 8.25
N ALA A 476 1.70 -14.15 9.17
CA ALA A 476 2.20 -14.50 10.49
C ALA A 476 1.20 -15.35 11.30
N GLU A 477 -0.10 -15.05 11.23
CA GLU A 477 -1.14 -15.86 11.88
C GLU A 477 -1.28 -17.25 11.25
N GLN A 478 -1.23 -17.36 9.92
CA GLN A 478 -1.21 -18.65 9.23
C GLN A 478 0.02 -19.47 9.63
N MET A 479 1.19 -18.82 9.76
CA MET A 479 2.41 -19.48 10.22
C MET A 479 2.28 -20.01 11.65
N LYS A 480 1.58 -19.29 12.55
CA LYS A 480 1.26 -19.81 13.90
C LYS A 480 0.35 -21.04 13.84
N VAL A 481 -0.58 -21.09 12.89
CA VAL A 481 -1.45 -22.27 12.69
C VAL A 481 -0.62 -23.45 12.18
N TYR A 482 0.22 -23.26 11.17
CA TYR A 482 1.12 -24.31 10.68
C TYR A 482 2.09 -24.78 11.76
N TRP A 483 2.57 -23.87 12.62
CA TRP A 483 3.40 -24.23 13.76
C TRP A 483 2.69 -25.22 14.69
N LYS A 484 1.42 -24.99 15.03
CA LYS A 484 0.66 -25.94 15.86
C LYS A 484 0.56 -27.33 15.22
N PHE A 485 0.41 -27.39 13.90
CA PHE A 485 0.45 -28.68 13.19
C PHE A 485 1.84 -29.32 13.25
N ILE A 486 2.92 -28.54 13.06
CA ILE A 486 4.30 -29.02 13.14
C ILE A 486 4.63 -29.50 14.55
N GLU A 487 4.25 -28.75 15.58
CA GLU A 487 4.38 -29.14 16.97
C GLU A 487 3.62 -30.45 17.24
N GLY A 488 2.38 -30.58 16.77
CA GLY A 488 1.62 -31.82 16.87
C GLY A 488 2.30 -32.99 16.15
N MET A 489 2.86 -32.77 14.96
CA MET A 489 3.59 -33.80 14.21
C MET A 489 4.86 -34.23 14.92
N LEU A 490 5.68 -33.30 15.38
CA LEU A 490 6.94 -33.57 16.07
C LEU A 490 6.71 -34.17 17.47
N THR A 491 5.60 -33.84 18.13
CA THR A 491 5.20 -34.43 19.41
C THR A 491 4.79 -35.89 19.24
N ASN A 492 3.98 -36.19 18.21
CA ASN A 492 3.41 -37.53 18.01
C ASN A 492 4.34 -38.50 17.26
N LEU A 493 5.10 -38.01 16.28
CA LEU A 493 5.93 -38.83 15.40
C LEU A 493 7.43 -38.72 15.70
N GLY A 494 7.82 -37.81 16.60
CA GLY A 494 9.22 -37.60 16.98
C GLY A 494 10.01 -36.83 15.93
N ALA A 495 11.18 -37.34 15.54
CA ALA A 495 12.08 -36.65 14.63
C ALA A 495 11.66 -36.87 13.16
N LEU A 496 11.45 -35.77 12.42
CA LEU A 496 10.96 -35.81 11.04
C LEU A 496 11.88 -35.03 10.09
N SER A 497 12.03 -35.51 8.85
CA SER A 497 12.74 -34.77 7.81
C SER A 497 11.87 -33.62 7.28
N LEU A 498 12.52 -32.57 6.75
CA LEU A 498 11.84 -31.41 6.19
C LEU A 498 10.83 -31.81 5.08
N LEU A 499 11.20 -32.78 4.24
CA LEU A 499 10.33 -33.29 3.18
C LEU A 499 9.08 -33.97 3.73
N ARG A 500 9.20 -34.68 4.85
CA ARG A 500 8.06 -35.36 5.48
C ARG A 500 7.12 -34.37 6.15
N ILE A 501 7.68 -33.33 6.79
CA ILE A 501 6.90 -32.21 7.34
C ILE A 501 6.14 -31.49 6.21
N GLN A 502 6.83 -31.16 5.11
CA GLN A 502 6.20 -30.56 3.92
C GLN A 502 5.08 -31.44 3.36
N GLY A 503 5.32 -32.74 3.22
CA GLY A 503 4.34 -33.70 2.70
C GLY A 503 3.09 -33.77 3.58
N MET A 504 3.25 -33.71 4.90
CA MET A 504 2.13 -33.71 5.84
C MET A 504 1.38 -32.36 5.88
N LEU A 505 2.11 -31.24 5.80
CA LEU A 505 1.51 -29.91 5.73
C LEU A 505 0.69 -29.68 4.45
N LYS A 506 1.04 -30.34 3.34
CA LYS A 506 0.22 -30.30 2.12
C LYS A 506 -1.20 -30.87 2.31
N PHE A 507 -1.42 -31.71 3.33
CA PHE A 507 -2.76 -32.19 3.68
C PHE A 507 -3.49 -31.23 4.63
N ALA A 508 -2.83 -30.22 5.17
CA ALA A 508 -3.46 -29.18 5.96
C ALA A 508 -4.19 -28.19 5.03
N ASN A 509 -5.39 -27.79 5.41
CA ASN A 509 -6.20 -26.87 4.62
C ASN A 509 -5.47 -25.54 4.43
N GLY A 510 -5.30 -25.13 3.16
CA GLY A 510 -4.75 -23.82 2.81
C GLY A 510 -3.23 -23.69 2.91
N TYR A 511 -2.47 -24.79 2.89
CA TYR A 511 -1.00 -24.73 2.83
C TYR A 511 -0.49 -24.45 1.41
N ASP A 512 0.18 -23.33 1.20
CA ASP A 512 0.67 -22.86 -0.10
C ASP A 512 2.20 -22.63 -0.16
N ARG A 513 2.94 -23.07 0.86
CA ARG A 513 4.36 -22.72 1.03
C ARG A 513 5.33 -23.65 0.33
N THR A 514 6.44 -23.07 -0.15
CA THR A 514 7.54 -23.83 -0.76
C THR A 514 8.40 -24.50 0.31
N ILE A 515 9.19 -25.50 -0.11
CA ILE A 515 10.13 -26.19 0.80
C ILE A 515 11.18 -25.23 1.36
N GLU A 516 11.62 -24.26 0.55
CA GLU A 516 12.59 -23.24 0.96
C GLU A 516 12.02 -22.33 2.05
N GLN A 517 10.77 -21.88 1.89
CA GLN A 517 10.07 -21.09 2.91
C GLN A 517 9.87 -21.88 4.22
N LEU A 518 9.54 -23.17 4.12
CA LEU A 518 9.46 -24.04 5.29
C LEU A 518 10.84 -24.23 5.95
N ALA A 519 11.91 -24.36 5.17
CA ALA A 519 13.27 -24.48 5.69
C ALA A 519 13.69 -23.25 6.49
N GLU A 520 13.45 -22.05 5.93
CA GLU A 520 13.75 -20.78 6.57
C GLU A 520 12.96 -20.62 7.88
N PHE A 521 11.69 -21.03 7.87
CA PHE A 521 10.85 -21.03 9.07
C PHE A 521 11.34 -22.00 10.15
N MET A 522 11.70 -23.23 9.78
CA MET A 522 12.24 -24.20 10.73
C MET A 522 13.60 -23.74 11.30
N GLU A 523 14.42 -23.06 10.49
CA GLU A 523 15.64 -22.41 10.96
C GLU A 523 15.39 -21.22 11.90
N ALA A 524 14.34 -20.43 11.67
CA ALA A 524 13.89 -19.42 12.62
C ALA A 524 13.46 -20.06 13.95
N ALA A 525 12.66 -21.12 13.91
CA ALA A 525 12.24 -21.87 15.09
C ALA A 525 13.43 -22.53 15.83
N ARG A 526 14.49 -22.93 15.11
CA ARG A 526 15.74 -23.40 15.73
C ARG A 526 16.47 -22.27 16.46
N ARG A 527 16.52 -21.07 15.88
CA ARG A 527 17.11 -19.89 16.51
C ARG A 527 16.36 -19.47 17.78
N GLU A 528 15.04 -19.64 17.79
CA GLU A 528 14.18 -19.41 18.95
C GLU A 528 14.24 -20.55 19.99
N GLY A 529 15.01 -21.62 19.73
CA GLY A 529 15.19 -22.73 20.65
C GLY A 529 14.00 -23.69 20.72
N LEU A 530 13.06 -23.63 19.77
CA LEU A 530 11.86 -24.47 19.75
C LEU A 530 12.12 -25.86 19.16
N VAL A 531 13.07 -25.96 18.22
CA VAL A 531 13.42 -27.22 17.52
C VAL A 531 14.93 -27.40 17.45
N THR A 532 15.35 -28.66 17.38
CA THR A 532 16.73 -29.11 17.19
C THR A 532 16.84 -29.90 15.90
N VAL A 533 17.99 -29.79 15.24
CA VAL A 533 18.29 -30.55 14.02
C VAL A 533 19.47 -31.47 14.30
N LYS A 534 19.28 -32.75 14.00
CA LYS A 534 20.35 -33.75 14.02
C LYS A 534 20.22 -34.64 12.79
N ASP A 535 21.30 -34.78 12.01
CA ASP A 535 21.35 -35.62 10.80
C ASP A 535 20.23 -35.33 9.79
N GLY A 536 19.84 -34.05 9.63
CA GLY A 536 18.75 -33.62 8.73
C GLY A 536 17.33 -33.93 9.24
N MET A 537 17.20 -34.44 10.47
CA MET A 537 15.92 -34.66 11.14
C MET A 537 15.65 -33.55 12.16
N TRP A 538 14.46 -32.97 12.09
CA TRP A 538 13.96 -31.95 12.99
C TRP A 538 13.22 -32.59 14.15
N LYS A 539 13.48 -32.13 15.37
CA LYS A 539 12.82 -32.60 16.60
C LYS A 539 12.53 -31.42 17.52
N LEU A 540 11.41 -31.44 18.25
CA LEU A 540 11.14 -30.45 19.30
C LEU A 540 12.25 -30.43 20.34
N HIS A 541 12.69 -29.23 20.70
CA HIS A 541 13.52 -29.01 21.87
C HIS A 541 12.64 -29.24 23.11
N ARG A 542 13.09 -30.08 24.04
CA ARG A 542 12.36 -30.43 25.26
C ARG A 542 13.04 -29.85 26.46
#